data_AF-X0W6G5-F1
#
_entry.id   AF-X0W6G5-F1
#
_cell.length_a   1.000
_cell.length_b   1.000
_cell.length_c   1.000
_cell.angle_alpha   90.00
_cell.angle_beta   90.00
_cell.angle_gamma   90.00
#
_symmetry.space_group_name_H-M   'P 1'
#
loop_
_entity.id
_entity.type
_entity.pdbx_description
1 polymer ?
#
loop_
_entity_poly.entity_id
_entity_poly.type
_entity_poly.pdbx_seq_one_letter_code
_entity_poly.pdbx_strand_id
1 'polypeptide(L)'
;RVLFGEIGRWGTGAIPKMDLLEIKRSHAVPDAIEIAQVRHKTGGVSMLQSKSYDQQEKGWRGETLHGIWFDEEPSSGIYTEGLTRTSAYKGMALITLTPMLGMTDIVHFFYPQPNTPERSLVQMDISDAEHFSAEEREKIIRKYPKHEREARAHGIPMLGTGRVFPVAEKDISVQAFEIPKHWPQIAGLDFGYDHPTAAARLAWDKDNDVIYLVGAYRVAEATIAQHVSALRKWGSWLQFAWPQDGYQHESGSGLTIADLYRK
;
A
#
# COMPACT_ATOMS: atom_id res chain seq x y z
N ARG A 1 -15.02 -24.02 -10.82
CA ARG A 1 -14.53 -25.38 -10.44
C ARG A 1 -13.26 -25.18 -9.63
N VAL A 2 -13.09 -25.88 -8.50
CA VAL A 2 -11.84 -25.82 -7.69
C VAL A 2 -10.71 -26.48 -8.49
N LEU A 3 -9.47 -25.97 -8.39
CA LEU A 3 -8.34 -26.41 -9.23
C LEU A 3 -8.14 -27.93 -9.21
N PHE A 4 -8.05 -28.52 -8.02
CA PHE A 4 -7.85 -29.96 -7.83
C PHE A 4 -9.15 -30.75 -7.59
N GLY A 5 -10.27 -30.08 -7.34
CA GLY A 5 -11.54 -30.70 -6.91
C GLY A 5 -11.75 -30.63 -5.40
N GLU A 6 -12.81 -31.28 -4.91
CA GLU A 6 -13.14 -31.34 -3.48
C GLU A 6 -12.07 -32.11 -2.69
N ILE A 7 -11.94 -31.80 -1.40
CA ILE A 7 -11.05 -32.53 -0.48
C ILE A 7 -11.41 -34.02 -0.51
N GLY A 8 -10.41 -34.88 -0.71
CA GLY A 8 -10.59 -36.32 -0.83
C GLY A 8 -11.11 -36.81 -2.19
N ARG A 9 -11.48 -35.92 -3.11
CA ARG A 9 -11.95 -36.24 -4.47
C ARG A 9 -11.11 -35.57 -5.55
N TRP A 10 -9.80 -35.58 -5.38
CA TRP A 10 -8.89 -34.90 -6.29
C TRP A 10 -8.89 -35.49 -7.70
N GLY A 11 -8.85 -34.61 -8.71
CA GLY A 11 -8.98 -34.94 -10.13
C GLY A 11 -10.40 -34.78 -10.69
N THR A 12 -11.32 -34.27 -9.87
CA THR A 12 -12.67 -33.84 -10.28
C THR A 12 -12.74 -32.33 -10.59
N GLY A 13 -11.62 -31.62 -10.41
CA GLY A 13 -11.50 -30.18 -10.57
C GLY A 13 -11.22 -29.72 -12.00
N ALA A 14 -10.57 -28.57 -12.12
CA ALA A 14 -10.08 -28.06 -13.40
C ALA A 14 -8.94 -28.94 -13.95
N ILE A 15 -8.10 -29.50 -13.08
CA ILE A 15 -7.10 -30.50 -13.45
C ILE A 15 -7.75 -31.89 -13.35
N PRO A 16 -7.90 -32.62 -14.46
CA PRO A 16 -8.54 -33.93 -14.46
C PRO A 16 -7.62 -34.99 -13.85
N LYS A 17 -8.22 -36.06 -13.32
CA LYS A 17 -7.48 -37.16 -12.67
C LYS A 17 -6.38 -37.76 -13.54
N MET A 18 -6.60 -37.86 -14.86
CA MET A 18 -5.63 -38.42 -15.81
C MET A 18 -4.33 -37.61 -15.92
N ASP A 19 -4.37 -36.32 -15.59
CA ASP A 19 -3.21 -35.44 -15.63
C ASP A 19 -2.57 -35.26 -14.25
N LEU A 20 -3.19 -35.75 -13.17
CA LEU A 20 -2.62 -35.70 -11.82
C LEU A 20 -1.77 -36.95 -11.55
N LEU A 21 -0.44 -36.77 -11.51
CA LEU A 21 0.52 -37.85 -11.35
C LEU A 21 0.80 -38.16 -9.87
N GLU A 22 1.04 -37.12 -9.07
CA GLU A 22 1.32 -37.24 -7.63
C GLU A 22 0.71 -36.07 -6.87
N ILE A 23 0.22 -36.32 -5.66
CA ILE A 23 -0.21 -35.30 -4.72
C ILE A 23 0.39 -35.62 -3.35
N LYS A 24 1.11 -34.66 -2.76
CA LYS A 24 1.60 -34.69 -1.38
C LYS A 24 0.78 -33.71 -0.55
N ARG A 25 0.20 -34.20 0.54
CA ARG A 25 -0.51 -33.39 1.52
C ARG A 25 0.47 -32.60 2.37
N SER A 26 0.06 -31.42 2.80
CA SER A 26 0.80 -30.69 3.80
C SER A 26 0.69 -31.37 5.16
N HIS A 27 1.82 -31.40 5.88
CA HIS A 27 1.84 -31.79 7.29
C HIS A 27 1.49 -30.62 8.23
N ALA A 28 1.61 -29.38 7.76
CA ALA A 28 1.41 -28.18 8.57
C ALA A 28 -0.04 -27.65 8.49
N VAL A 29 -0.66 -27.74 7.32
CA VAL A 29 -2.03 -27.24 7.09
C VAL A 29 -2.94 -28.42 6.76
N PRO A 30 -3.95 -28.73 7.61
CA PRO A 30 -4.90 -29.82 7.35
C PRO A 30 -5.55 -29.70 5.96
N ASP A 31 -5.66 -30.83 5.27
CA ASP A 31 -6.26 -30.98 3.93
C ASP A 31 -5.62 -30.17 2.78
N ALA A 32 -4.58 -29.38 3.05
CA ALA A 32 -3.87 -28.65 2.02
C ALA A 32 -3.00 -29.59 1.16
N ILE A 33 -2.92 -29.29 -0.13
CA ILE A 33 -1.96 -29.90 -1.05
C ILE A 33 -0.68 -29.09 -1.01
N GLU A 34 0.42 -29.68 -0.57
CA GLU A 34 1.72 -29.02 -0.53
C GLU A 34 2.44 -29.11 -1.87
N ILE A 35 2.41 -30.30 -2.51
CA ILE A 35 3.02 -30.53 -3.82
C ILE A 35 2.03 -31.31 -4.69
N ALA A 36 1.86 -30.89 -5.94
CA ALA A 36 1.20 -31.67 -6.97
C ALA A 36 2.06 -31.77 -8.23
N GLN A 37 2.19 -32.97 -8.78
CA GLN A 37 2.79 -33.20 -10.08
C GLN A 37 1.69 -33.38 -11.12
N VAL A 38 1.73 -32.56 -12.17
CA VAL A 38 0.71 -32.48 -13.20
C VAL A 38 1.36 -32.73 -14.56
N ARG A 39 0.74 -33.56 -15.40
CA ARG A 39 1.15 -33.74 -16.79
C ARG A 39 0.99 -32.42 -17.53
N HIS A 40 2.09 -31.92 -18.09
CA HIS A 40 2.06 -30.72 -18.89
C HIS A 40 1.68 -31.06 -20.34
N LYS A 41 0.94 -30.16 -21.00
CA LYS A 41 0.48 -30.38 -22.39
C LYS A 41 1.62 -30.61 -23.40
N THR A 42 2.83 -30.17 -23.09
CA THR A 42 4.03 -30.36 -23.93
C THR A 42 4.71 -31.73 -23.72
N GLY A 43 4.14 -32.60 -22.88
CA GLY A 43 4.66 -33.95 -22.59
C GLY A 43 5.57 -34.04 -21.36
N GLY A 44 5.93 -32.90 -20.75
CA GLY A 44 6.66 -32.84 -19.49
C GLY A 44 5.78 -32.99 -18.24
N VAL A 45 6.37 -32.76 -17.07
CA VAL A 45 5.66 -32.71 -15.79
C VAL A 45 5.86 -31.33 -15.18
N SER A 46 4.76 -30.68 -14.82
CA SER A 46 4.74 -29.45 -14.05
C SER A 46 4.62 -29.78 -12.56
N MET A 47 5.43 -29.14 -11.73
CA MET A 47 5.32 -29.21 -10.28
C MET A 47 4.64 -27.95 -9.77
N LEU A 48 3.54 -28.11 -9.04
CA LEU A 48 2.86 -27.06 -8.32
C LEU A 48 3.20 -27.22 -6.84
N GLN A 49 3.63 -26.13 -6.19
CA GLN A 49 3.87 -26.10 -4.75
C GLN A 49 2.99 -25.02 -4.12
N SER A 50 2.30 -25.36 -3.04
CA SER A 50 1.50 -24.41 -2.26
C SER A 50 2.22 -24.08 -0.96
N LYS A 51 2.18 -22.81 -0.56
CA LYS A 51 2.70 -22.33 0.73
C LYS A 51 1.68 -21.43 1.39
N SER A 52 1.61 -21.48 2.73
CA SER A 52 0.84 -20.51 3.53
C SER A 52 1.72 -19.30 3.87
N TYR A 53 1.12 -18.12 3.97
CA TYR A 53 1.77 -16.94 4.51
C TYR A 53 2.14 -17.10 6.00
N ASP A 54 1.50 -18.02 6.73
CA ASP A 54 1.84 -18.35 8.12
C ASP A 54 3.27 -18.88 8.28
N GLN A 55 3.86 -19.41 7.20
CA GLN A 55 5.25 -19.88 7.20
C GLN A 55 6.27 -18.73 7.30
N GLN A 56 5.81 -17.48 7.16
CA GLN A 56 6.60 -16.25 7.18
C GLN A 56 7.73 -16.26 6.13
N GLU A 57 8.51 -15.20 6.07
CA GLU A 57 9.57 -15.05 5.05
C GLU A 57 10.57 -16.20 5.01
N LYS A 58 10.90 -16.80 6.16
CA LYS A 58 11.85 -17.92 6.25
C LYS A 58 11.38 -19.13 5.45
N GLY A 59 10.08 -19.41 5.44
CA GLY A 59 9.50 -20.52 4.69
C GLY A 59 9.50 -20.30 3.17
N TRP A 60 9.70 -19.06 2.71
CA TRP A 60 9.65 -18.70 1.29
C TRP A 60 11.04 -18.65 0.63
N ARG A 61 12.10 -18.76 1.41
CA ARG A 61 13.47 -18.97 0.91
C ARG A 61 13.60 -20.39 0.34
N GLY A 62 14.42 -20.53 -0.70
CA GLY A 62 14.74 -21.86 -1.26
C GLY A 62 14.77 -21.88 -2.78
N GLU A 63 14.00 -22.80 -3.35
CA GLU A 63 14.07 -23.20 -4.76
C GLU A 63 13.72 -22.07 -5.74
N THR A 64 14.31 -22.16 -6.93
CA THR A 64 14.02 -21.29 -8.06
C THR A 64 12.71 -21.69 -8.72
N LEU A 65 11.85 -20.72 -9.05
CA LEU A 65 10.51 -20.92 -9.58
C LEU A 65 10.37 -20.37 -11.00
N HIS A 66 9.61 -21.05 -11.85
CA HIS A 66 9.26 -20.52 -13.19
C HIS A 66 8.19 -19.42 -13.11
N GLY A 67 7.39 -19.43 -12.05
CA GLY A 67 6.40 -18.42 -11.76
C GLY A 67 5.84 -18.60 -10.36
N ILE A 68 5.21 -17.56 -9.84
CA ILE A 68 4.61 -17.55 -8.51
C ILE A 68 3.27 -16.82 -8.57
N TRP A 69 2.29 -17.34 -7.84
CA TRP A 69 0.98 -16.72 -7.71
C TRP A 69 0.67 -16.54 -6.23
N PHE A 70 0.46 -15.28 -5.84
CA PHE A 70 -0.02 -14.87 -4.54
C PHE A 70 -1.54 -14.72 -4.58
N ASP A 71 -2.23 -15.52 -3.79
CA ASP A 71 -3.67 -15.38 -3.55
C ASP A 71 -3.86 -14.55 -2.28
N GLU A 72 -4.56 -13.42 -2.41
CA GLU A 72 -4.58 -12.31 -1.47
C GLU A 72 -3.22 -11.59 -1.31
N GLU A 73 -3.21 -10.53 -0.50
CA GLU A 73 -2.06 -9.67 -0.34
C GLU A 73 -0.98 -10.30 0.57
N PRO A 74 0.24 -10.57 0.07
CA PRO A 74 1.35 -11.00 0.91
C PRO A 74 1.99 -9.82 1.65
N SER A 75 2.77 -10.08 2.70
CA SER A 75 3.66 -9.06 3.24
C SER A 75 4.75 -8.68 2.23
N SER A 76 5.28 -7.46 2.33
CA SER A 76 6.34 -6.95 1.45
C SER A 76 7.58 -7.88 1.40
N GLY A 77 7.92 -8.52 2.52
CA GLY A 77 9.01 -9.49 2.59
C GLY A 77 8.73 -10.78 1.82
N ILE A 78 7.53 -11.35 1.97
CA ILE A 78 7.11 -12.55 1.21
C ILE A 78 7.06 -12.24 -0.29
N TYR A 79 6.54 -11.09 -0.67
CA TYR A 79 6.49 -10.66 -2.07
C TYR A 79 7.90 -10.56 -2.68
N THR A 80 8.82 -9.91 -1.97
CA THR A 80 10.22 -9.71 -2.43
C THR A 80 10.97 -11.03 -2.55
N GLU A 81 10.79 -11.93 -1.59
CA GLU A 81 11.40 -13.25 -1.64
C GLU A 81 10.85 -14.07 -2.82
N GLY A 82 9.54 -14.08 -3.03
CA GLY A 82 8.92 -14.78 -4.16
C GLY A 82 9.35 -14.22 -5.52
N LEU A 83 9.45 -12.89 -5.66
CA LEU A 83 10.03 -12.26 -6.85
C LEU A 83 11.46 -12.77 -7.09
N THR A 84 12.30 -12.78 -6.05
CA THR A 84 13.69 -13.24 -6.14
C THR A 84 13.80 -14.67 -6.62
N ARG A 85 12.88 -15.56 -6.22
CA ARG A 85 12.85 -16.96 -6.69
C ARG A 85 12.56 -17.10 -8.18
N THR A 86 11.88 -16.13 -8.80
CA THR A 86 11.53 -16.19 -10.23
C THR A 86 12.62 -15.64 -11.17
N SER A 87 13.61 -14.94 -10.63
CA SER A 87 14.60 -14.18 -11.40
C SER A 87 15.42 -15.04 -12.36
N ALA A 88 15.88 -16.22 -11.94
CA ALA A 88 16.79 -17.03 -12.78
C ALA A 88 16.11 -17.59 -14.04
N TYR A 89 14.79 -17.81 -13.99
CA TYR A 89 14.01 -18.25 -15.15
C TYR A 89 13.33 -17.10 -15.89
N LYS A 90 13.56 -15.85 -15.46
CA LYS A 90 12.81 -14.68 -15.95
C LYS A 90 11.30 -14.92 -15.86
N GLY A 91 10.90 -15.53 -14.74
CA GLY A 91 9.53 -15.93 -14.47
C GLY A 91 8.62 -14.75 -14.17
N MET A 92 7.35 -15.06 -13.91
CA MET A 92 6.34 -14.06 -13.56
C MET A 92 5.84 -14.23 -12.13
N ALA A 93 5.55 -13.10 -11.48
CA ALA A 93 4.79 -13.05 -10.24
C ALA A 93 3.40 -12.49 -10.53
N LEU A 94 2.37 -13.22 -10.12
CA LEU A 94 0.98 -12.80 -10.19
C LEU A 94 0.45 -12.57 -8.78
N ILE A 95 -0.35 -11.55 -8.59
CA ILE A 95 -1.08 -11.31 -7.35
C ILE A 95 -2.55 -11.11 -7.70
N THR A 96 -3.43 -11.82 -7.01
CA THR A 96 -4.88 -11.58 -7.04
C THR A 96 -5.32 -11.18 -5.65
N LEU A 97 -5.82 -9.95 -5.47
CA LEU A 97 -6.24 -9.44 -4.18
C LEU A 97 -7.45 -8.52 -4.32
N THR A 98 -8.21 -8.36 -3.24
CA THR A 98 -9.13 -7.24 -3.06
C THR A 98 -8.42 -6.21 -2.16
N PRO A 99 -8.28 -4.92 -2.55
CA PRO A 99 -7.46 -3.94 -1.82
C PRO A 99 -8.18 -3.39 -0.57
N MET A 100 -8.57 -4.29 0.33
CA MET A 100 -9.29 -4.01 1.57
C MET A 100 -8.43 -3.26 2.59
N LEU A 101 -7.12 -3.41 2.51
CA LEU A 101 -6.16 -2.69 3.37
C LEU A 101 -5.83 -1.30 2.83
N GLY A 102 -6.39 -0.90 1.69
CA GLY A 102 -6.16 0.38 1.03
C GLY A 102 -4.85 0.42 0.27
N MET A 103 -4.11 1.51 0.43
CA MET A 103 -2.91 1.78 -0.36
C MET A 103 -1.66 1.26 0.37
N THR A 104 -1.48 -0.05 0.36
CA THR A 104 -0.31 -0.72 0.93
C THR A 104 0.90 -0.61 -0.01
N ASP A 105 2.09 -1.02 0.46
CA ASP A 105 3.31 -1.06 -0.37
C ASP A 105 3.12 -1.88 -1.65
N ILE A 106 2.43 -3.03 -1.54
CA ILE A 106 2.16 -3.91 -2.68
C ILE A 106 1.21 -3.23 -3.65
N VAL A 107 0.09 -2.68 -3.15
CA VAL A 107 -0.90 -1.99 -4.00
C VAL A 107 -0.26 -0.76 -4.68
N HIS A 108 0.61 -0.03 -3.98
CA HIS A 108 1.37 1.11 -4.50
C HIS A 108 2.26 0.78 -5.70
N PHE A 109 2.68 -0.47 -5.89
CA PHE A 109 3.47 -0.86 -7.06
C PHE A 109 2.65 -0.91 -8.35
N PHE A 110 1.32 -1.07 -8.24
CA PHE A 110 0.44 -1.32 -9.38
C PHE A 110 -0.60 -0.21 -9.60
N TYR A 111 -1.12 0.40 -8.55
CA TYR A 111 -2.25 1.35 -8.60
C TYR A 111 -1.79 2.80 -8.38
N PRO A 112 -2.40 3.80 -9.07
CA PRO A 112 -3.44 3.68 -10.11
C PRO A 112 -2.87 3.21 -11.45
N GLN A 113 -1.55 3.27 -11.60
CA GLN A 113 -0.82 2.78 -12.75
C GLN A 113 0.49 2.16 -12.27
N PRO A 114 0.98 1.09 -12.94
CA PRO A 114 2.21 0.44 -12.54
C PRO A 114 3.38 1.41 -12.53
N ASN A 115 4.20 1.35 -11.47
CA ASN A 115 5.33 2.25 -11.30
C ASN A 115 6.57 1.87 -12.14
N THR A 116 6.57 0.69 -12.77
CA THR A 116 7.59 0.27 -13.75
C THR A 116 6.93 -0.40 -14.97
N PRO A 117 7.59 -0.41 -16.14
CA PRO A 117 7.06 -1.03 -17.36
C PRO A 117 6.89 -2.55 -17.29
N GLU A 118 7.62 -3.22 -16.40
CA GLU A 118 7.57 -4.68 -16.22
C GLU A 118 6.35 -5.14 -15.40
N ARG A 119 5.66 -4.19 -14.78
CA ARG A 119 4.46 -4.44 -13.97
C ARG A 119 3.21 -4.13 -14.80
N SER A 120 2.16 -4.92 -14.58
CA SER A 120 0.86 -4.72 -15.21
C SER A 120 -0.23 -4.75 -14.14
N LEU A 121 -1.22 -3.88 -14.28
CA LEU A 121 -2.42 -3.86 -13.46
C LEU A 121 -3.62 -4.29 -14.31
N VAL A 122 -4.38 -5.26 -13.84
CA VAL A 122 -5.71 -5.58 -14.34
C VAL A 122 -6.69 -5.32 -13.21
N GLN A 123 -7.42 -4.22 -13.30
CA GLN A 123 -8.47 -3.89 -12.34
C GLN A 123 -9.77 -4.57 -12.79
N MET A 124 -10.36 -5.37 -11.91
CA MET A 124 -11.61 -6.09 -12.18
C MET A 124 -12.75 -5.47 -11.39
N ASP A 125 -13.89 -5.32 -12.05
CA ASP A 125 -15.14 -4.84 -11.51
C ASP A 125 -16.13 -6.00 -11.31
N ILE A 126 -17.09 -5.84 -10.41
CA ILE A 126 -18.22 -6.76 -10.28
C ILE A 126 -19.04 -6.85 -11.58
N SER A 127 -19.00 -5.84 -12.45
CA SER A 127 -19.57 -5.90 -13.79
C SER A 127 -18.88 -6.91 -14.71
N ASP A 128 -17.60 -7.23 -14.46
CA ASP A 128 -16.82 -8.20 -15.23
C ASP A 128 -17.19 -9.64 -14.86
N ALA A 129 -17.87 -9.85 -13.73
CA ALA A 129 -18.44 -11.13 -13.36
C ALA A 129 -19.71 -11.41 -14.18
N GLU A 130 -19.55 -11.87 -15.42
CA GLU A 130 -20.63 -12.15 -16.40
C GLU A 130 -21.66 -13.19 -15.94
N HIS A 131 -21.33 -13.97 -14.91
CA HIS A 131 -22.24 -14.96 -14.33
C HIS A 131 -23.28 -14.37 -13.36
N PHE A 132 -23.20 -13.07 -13.05
CA PHE A 132 -24.22 -12.34 -12.29
C PHE A 132 -25.01 -11.42 -13.20
N SER A 133 -26.33 -11.42 -13.04
CA SER A 133 -27.21 -10.38 -13.60
C SER A 133 -26.96 -9.01 -12.95
N ALA A 134 -27.39 -7.93 -13.60
CA ALA A 134 -27.27 -6.58 -13.04
C ALA A 134 -27.97 -6.46 -11.67
N GLU A 135 -29.13 -7.09 -11.51
CA GLU A 135 -29.89 -7.09 -10.27
C GLU A 135 -29.17 -7.86 -9.15
N GLU A 136 -28.49 -8.96 -9.48
CA GLU A 136 -27.69 -9.71 -8.51
C GLU A 136 -26.47 -8.91 -8.06
N ARG A 137 -25.80 -8.23 -8.99
CA ARG A 137 -24.65 -7.35 -8.68
C ARG A 137 -25.06 -6.25 -7.71
N GLU A 138 -26.17 -5.56 -7.95
CA GLU A 138 -26.68 -4.56 -7.01
C GLU A 138 -26.98 -5.15 -5.62
N LYS A 139 -27.61 -6.33 -5.57
CA LYS A 139 -27.88 -7.01 -4.30
C LYS A 139 -26.60 -7.37 -3.56
N ILE A 140 -25.54 -7.77 -4.27
CA ILE A 140 -24.22 -8.05 -3.70
C ILE A 140 -23.60 -6.75 -3.14
N ILE A 141 -23.55 -5.68 -3.93
CA ILE A 141 -22.98 -4.39 -3.52
C ILE A 141 -23.68 -3.85 -2.27
N ARG A 142 -25.02 -3.97 -2.18
CA ARG A 142 -25.80 -3.50 -1.03
C ARG A 142 -25.47 -4.21 0.28
N LYS A 143 -24.96 -5.46 0.22
CA LYS A 143 -24.56 -6.22 1.42
C LYS A 143 -23.27 -5.69 2.04
N TYR A 144 -22.41 -5.02 1.27
CA TYR A 144 -21.16 -4.50 1.80
C TYR A 144 -21.38 -3.21 2.61
N PRO A 145 -20.63 -3.03 3.72
CA PRO A 145 -20.56 -1.75 4.41
C PRO A 145 -20.15 -0.63 3.46
N LYS A 146 -20.70 0.58 3.62
CA LYS A 146 -20.47 1.70 2.69
C LYS A 146 -18.98 1.97 2.44
N HIS A 147 -18.13 1.85 3.45
CA HIS A 147 -16.70 2.12 3.36
C HIS A 147 -15.91 1.03 2.61
N GLU A 148 -16.45 -0.19 2.47
CA GLU A 148 -15.79 -1.31 1.78
C GLU A 148 -16.23 -1.47 0.32
N ARG A 149 -17.33 -0.82 -0.07
CA ARG A 149 -17.98 -1.04 -1.38
C ARG A 149 -17.05 -0.82 -2.55
N GLU A 150 -16.29 0.27 -2.54
CA GLU A 150 -15.38 0.63 -3.63
C GLU A 150 -14.30 -0.46 -3.84
N ALA A 151 -13.68 -0.92 -2.75
CA ALA A 151 -12.67 -1.98 -2.84
C ALA A 151 -13.27 -3.32 -3.27
N ARG A 152 -14.41 -3.71 -2.69
CA ARG A 152 -15.04 -5.01 -2.97
C ARG A 152 -15.74 -5.12 -4.32
N ALA A 153 -16.32 -4.02 -4.81
CA ALA A 153 -17.09 -4.02 -6.04
C ALA A 153 -16.25 -3.58 -7.25
N HIS A 154 -15.36 -2.61 -7.07
CA HIS A 154 -14.69 -1.92 -8.17
C HIS A 154 -13.16 -2.12 -8.14
N GLY A 155 -12.62 -2.83 -7.15
CA GLY A 155 -11.18 -3.00 -6.99
C GLY A 155 -10.45 -1.69 -6.70
N ILE A 156 -11.15 -0.66 -6.24
CA ILE A 156 -10.57 0.65 -5.94
C ILE A 156 -10.04 0.61 -4.50
N PRO A 157 -8.72 0.78 -4.27
CA PRO A 157 -8.17 0.77 -2.93
C PRO A 157 -8.85 1.81 -2.05
N MET A 158 -9.18 1.42 -0.82
CA MET A 158 -9.75 2.34 0.16
C MET A 158 -8.77 3.50 0.40
N LEU A 159 -9.16 4.70 -0.08
CA LEU A 159 -8.46 5.95 0.22
C LEU A 159 -8.59 6.22 1.72
N GLY A 160 -7.54 5.96 2.48
CA GLY A 160 -7.51 6.22 3.93
C GLY A 160 -7.09 5.05 4.81
N THR A 161 -6.86 3.86 4.27
CA THR A 161 -6.20 2.77 5.02
C THR A 161 -4.80 2.56 4.42
N GLY A 162 -3.78 2.79 5.25
CA GLY A 162 -2.40 3.09 4.85
C GLY A 162 -1.88 4.42 5.40
N ARG A 163 -2.76 5.27 5.95
CA ARG A 163 -2.40 6.44 6.77
C ARG A 163 -3.20 6.42 8.06
N VAL A 164 -2.58 6.81 9.16
CA VAL A 164 -3.10 6.81 10.54
C VAL A 164 -4.47 7.50 10.70
N PHE A 165 -4.93 8.29 9.72
CA PHE A 165 -6.16 9.10 9.79
C PHE A 165 -7.10 8.82 8.60
N PRO A 166 -8.17 8.04 8.77
CA PRO A 166 -9.12 7.68 7.72
C PRO A 166 -10.20 8.76 7.55
N VAL A 167 -9.84 9.94 7.03
CA VAL A 167 -10.79 11.02 6.73
C VAL A 167 -10.66 11.42 5.28
N ALA A 168 -11.76 11.45 4.53
CA ALA A 168 -11.73 11.88 3.15
C ALA A 168 -11.39 13.37 3.07
N GLU A 169 -10.50 13.75 2.15
CA GLU A 169 -10.03 15.14 2.02
C GLU A 169 -11.19 16.13 1.86
N LYS A 170 -12.24 15.75 1.12
CA LYS A 170 -13.45 16.57 0.93
C LYS A 170 -14.20 16.88 2.23
N ASP A 171 -14.06 16.05 3.26
CA ASP A 171 -14.76 16.19 4.54
C ASP A 171 -13.98 17.10 5.51
N ILE A 172 -12.70 17.39 5.21
CA ILE A 172 -11.80 18.26 6.00
C ILE A 172 -11.30 19.48 5.23
N SER A 173 -11.78 19.68 3.99
CA SER A 173 -11.38 20.80 3.13
C SER A 173 -12.47 21.85 3.10
N VAL A 174 -12.05 23.11 3.13
CA VAL A 174 -12.94 24.27 3.00
C VAL A 174 -12.40 25.21 1.92
N GLN A 175 -13.28 26.02 1.34
CA GLN A 175 -12.81 27.09 0.45
C GLN A 175 -11.94 28.06 1.23
N ALA A 176 -10.84 28.51 0.60
CA ALA A 176 -9.93 29.45 1.23
C ALA A 176 -10.65 30.77 1.56
N PHE A 177 -10.41 31.29 2.77
CA PHE A 177 -10.96 32.54 3.27
C PHE A 177 -9.88 33.35 3.98
N GLU A 178 -10.12 34.65 4.18
CA GLU A 178 -9.20 35.50 4.92
C GLU A 178 -9.24 35.13 6.41
N ILE A 179 -8.08 34.77 6.96
CA ILE A 179 -7.98 34.34 8.36
C ILE A 179 -8.17 35.55 9.30
N PRO A 180 -9.15 35.52 10.22
CA PRO A 180 -9.37 36.60 11.16
C PRO A 180 -8.12 36.92 11.99
N LYS A 181 -7.82 38.22 12.15
CA LYS A 181 -6.60 38.70 12.83
C LYS A 181 -6.49 38.29 14.30
N HIS A 182 -7.61 38.01 14.95
CA HIS A 182 -7.65 37.63 16.36
C HIS A 182 -7.43 36.12 16.58
N TRP A 183 -7.47 35.30 15.51
CA TRP A 183 -7.18 33.88 15.61
C TRP A 183 -5.68 33.68 15.83
N PRO A 184 -5.26 33.00 16.93
CA PRO A 184 -3.86 32.66 17.11
C PRO A 184 -3.39 31.73 16.00
N GLN A 185 -2.11 31.87 15.66
CA GLN A 185 -1.48 31.04 14.63
C GLN A 185 -0.14 30.53 15.12
N ILE A 186 0.19 29.33 14.67
CA ILE A 186 1.46 28.65 14.92
C ILE A 186 1.85 27.90 13.65
N ALA A 187 3.14 27.66 13.46
CA ALA A 187 3.60 26.71 12.45
C ALA A 187 4.34 25.53 13.08
N GLY A 188 4.15 24.34 12.54
CA GLY A 188 5.05 23.20 12.78
C GLY A 188 6.14 23.17 11.71
N LEU A 189 7.37 22.86 12.10
CA LEU A 189 8.52 22.68 11.20
C LEU A 189 9.16 21.32 11.46
N ASP A 190 9.36 20.57 10.39
CA ASP A 190 10.08 19.30 10.39
C ASP A 190 11.33 19.45 9.52
N PHE A 191 12.49 19.13 10.10
CA PHE A 191 13.79 19.36 9.47
C PHE A 191 14.17 18.16 8.61
N GLY A 192 14.53 18.39 7.35
CA GLY A 192 14.97 17.32 6.46
C GLY A 192 15.84 17.79 5.31
N TYR A 193 16.64 16.87 4.77
CA TYR A 193 17.45 17.09 3.56
C TYR A 193 17.09 16.06 2.49
N ASP A 194 17.39 14.77 2.74
CA ASP A 194 17.01 13.64 1.87
C ASP A 194 15.50 13.38 1.92
N HIS A 195 14.94 13.37 3.13
CA HIS A 195 13.50 13.56 3.32
C HIS A 195 13.23 15.07 3.33
N PRO A 196 12.16 15.56 2.66
CA PRO A 196 11.95 17.00 2.51
C PRO A 196 11.76 17.71 3.85
N THR A 197 12.36 18.90 4.00
CA THR A 197 11.92 19.84 5.03
C THR A 197 10.48 20.22 4.77
N ALA A 198 9.64 20.14 5.80
CA ALA A 198 8.22 20.41 5.71
C ALA A 198 7.77 21.40 6.79
N ALA A 199 6.81 22.26 6.46
CA ALA A 199 6.17 23.10 7.47
C ALA A 199 4.67 23.22 7.22
N ALA A 200 3.91 23.35 8.30
CA ALA A 200 2.47 23.53 8.29
C ALA A 200 2.08 24.73 9.14
N ARG A 201 1.43 25.73 8.56
CA ARG A 201 0.89 26.89 9.25
C ARG A 201 -0.56 26.64 9.63
N LEU A 202 -0.86 26.80 10.90
CA LEU A 202 -2.16 26.54 11.50
C LEU A 202 -2.76 27.84 12.04
N ALA A 203 -4.08 27.99 11.89
CA ALA A 203 -4.87 29.02 12.54
C ALA A 203 -5.97 28.37 13.37
N TRP A 204 -6.17 28.83 14.60
CA TRP A 204 -7.17 28.26 15.51
C TRP A 204 -8.33 29.22 15.72
N ASP A 205 -9.49 28.82 15.24
CA ASP A 205 -10.77 29.42 15.62
C ASP A 205 -11.13 28.93 17.03
N LYS A 206 -10.89 29.78 18.02
CA LYS A 206 -11.15 29.45 19.42
C LYS A 206 -12.65 29.36 19.73
N ASP A 207 -13.48 30.08 18.99
CA ASP A 207 -14.91 30.17 19.29
C ASP A 207 -15.62 28.87 18.88
N ASN A 208 -15.19 28.28 17.76
CA ASN A 208 -15.73 27.02 17.24
C ASN A 208 -14.83 25.80 17.52
N ASP A 209 -13.68 26.00 18.16
CA ASP A 209 -12.63 25.01 18.40
C ASP A 209 -12.19 24.26 17.13
N VAL A 210 -11.87 25.01 16.08
CA VAL A 210 -11.44 24.45 14.78
C VAL A 210 -10.05 24.91 14.43
N ILE A 211 -9.17 23.97 14.08
CA ILE A 211 -7.83 24.25 13.55
C ILE A 211 -7.86 24.15 12.04
N TYR A 212 -7.49 25.24 11.38
CA TYR A 212 -7.35 25.32 9.94
C TYR A 212 -5.87 25.21 9.54
N LEU A 213 -5.59 24.35 8.57
CA LEU A 213 -4.31 24.37 7.85
C LEU A 213 -4.38 25.46 6.78
N VAL A 214 -3.62 26.53 6.97
CA VAL A 214 -3.69 27.75 6.14
C VAL A 214 -2.44 27.96 5.27
N GLY A 215 -1.43 27.12 5.44
CA GLY A 215 -0.23 27.12 4.62
C GLY A 215 0.55 25.83 4.78
N ALA A 216 1.13 25.35 3.69
CA ALA A 216 1.99 24.17 3.69
C ALA A 216 3.26 24.46 2.88
N TYR A 217 4.37 23.91 3.33
CA TYR A 217 5.67 24.01 2.68
C TYR A 217 6.32 22.62 2.65
N ARG A 218 6.93 22.25 1.52
CA ARG A 218 7.63 20.98 1.36
C ARG A 218 8.71 21.11 0.28
N VAL A 219 9.98 21.00 0.66
CA VAL A 219 11.12 21.06 -0.27
C VAL A 219 12.24 20.13 0.21
N ALA A 220 12.79 19.30 -0.69
CA ALA A 220 13.96 18.45 -0.44
C ALA A 220 15.23 19.08 -1.02
N GLU A 221 16.40 18.61 -0.56
CA GLU A 221 17.72 18.97 -1.08
C GLU A 221 17.98 20.49 -1.18
N ALA A 222 17.41 21.25 -0.23
CA ALA A 222 17.60 22.70 -0.18
C ALA A 222 18.38 23.11 1.08
N THR A 223 19.03 24.25 0.98
CA THR A 223 19.79 24.85 2.08
C THR A 223 18.86 25.46 3.13
N ILE A 224 19.32 25.52 4.38
CA ILE A 224 18.61 26.18 5.48
C ILE A 224 18.20 27.61 5.10
N ALA A 225 19.10 28.38 4.47
CA ALA A 225 18.81 29.74 4.03
C ALA A 225 17.63 29.83 3.05
N GLN A 226 17.47 28.83 2.16
CA GLN A 226 16.33 28.77 1.25
C GLN A 226 15.02 28.47 2.00
N HIS A 227 15.06 27.53 2.96
CA HIS A 227 13.90 27.24 3.81
C HIS A 227 13.47 28.47 4.62
N VAL A 228 14.42 29.13 5.29
CA VAL A 228 14.16 30.35 6.08
C VAL A 228 13.59 31.47 5.21
N SER A 229 14.16 31.70 4.02
CA SER A 229 13.67 32.72 3.08
C SER A 229 12.22 32.45 2.63
N ALA A 230 11.86 31.19 2.41
CA ALA A 230 10.50 30.81 2.05
C ALA A 230 9.53 30.98 3.24
N LEU A 231 9.89 30.47 4.42
CA LEU A 231 9.02 30.44 5.60
C LEU A 231 8.84 31.84 6.22
N ARG A 232 9.83 32.73 6.14
CA ARG A 232 9.69 34.12 6.62
C ARG A 232 8.60 34.91 5.90
N LYS A 233 8.25 34.53 4.66
CA LYS A 233 7.13 35.13 3.92
C LYS A 233 5.78 34.88 4.58
N TRP A 234 5.67 33.88 5.46
CA TRP A 234 4.44 33.63 6.23
C TRP A 234 4.22 34.68 7.32
N GLY A 235 5.27 35.41 7.71
CA GLY A 235 5.24 36.49 8.68
C GLY A 235 6.34 36.33 9.72
N SER A 236 7.11 37.39 9.99
CA SER A 236 8.18 37.39 11.00
C SER A 236 7.67 37.24 12.44
N TRP A 237 6.38 37.49 12.68
CA TRP A 237 5.73 37.34 13.97
C TRP A 237 5.34 35.88 14.28
N LEU A 238 5.29 35.01 13.27
CA LEU A 238 4.80 33.64 13.39
C LEU A 238 5.78 32.78 14.19
N GLN A 239 5.29 32.12 15.23
CA GLN A 239 6.08 31.18 16.01
C GLN A 239 6.08 29.80 15.35
N PHE A 240 7.23 29.14 15.38
CA PHE A 240 7.39 27.78 14.90
C PHE A 240 7.60 26.83 16.09
N ALA A 241 7.01 25.65 16.02
CA ALA A 241 7.31 24.51 16.88
C ALA A 241 8.03 23.45 16.03
N TRP A 242 9.01 22.77 16.61
CA TRP A 242 9.86 21.82 15.88
C TRP A 242 10.24 20.64 16.78
N PRO A 243 10.61 19.48 16.19
CA PRO A 243 10.96 18.28 16.95
C PRO A 243 12.32 18.41 17.65
N GLN A 244 12.64 17.45 18.51
CA GLN A 244 13.87 17.42 19.31
C GLN A 244 15.15 17.52 18.46
N ASP A 245 15.10 17.13 17.19
CA ASP A 245 16.20 17.23 16.23
C ASP A 245 16.71 18.67 16.06
N GLY A 246 15.86 19.67 16.33
CA GLY A 246 16.28 21.07 16.33
C GLY A 246 17.37 21.41 17.36
N TYR A 247 17.56 20.59 18.39
CA TYR A 247 18.63 20.75 19.40
C TYR A 247 19.95 20.08 19.01
N GLN A 248 19.98 19.30 17.93
CA GLN A 248 21.22 18.70 17.45
C GLN A 248 22.17 19.77 16.93
N HIS A 249 23.45 19.62 17.21
CA HIS A 249 24.48 20.54 16.75
C HIS A 249 24.92 20.15 15.35
N GLU A 250 25.01 21.14 14.47
CA GLU A 250 25.56 20.92 13.14
C GLU A 250 27.09 20.80 13.22
N SER A 251 27.62 19.75 12.59
CA SER A 251 29.06 19.48 12.51
C SER A 251 29.78 20.62 11.78
N GLY A 252 30.43 21.51 12.54
CA GLY A 252 31.29 22.57 12.01
C GLY A 252 30.92 23.99 12.44
N SER A 253 29.65 24.26 12.79
CA SER A 253 29.21 25.60 13.22
C SER A 253 29.08 25.76 14.73
N GLY A 254 28.96 24.66 15.48
CA GLY A 254 28.75 24.67 16.93
C GLY A 254 27.38 25.23 17.36
N LEU A 255 26.49 25.46 16.39
CA LEU A 255 25.13 25.94 16.60
C LEU A 255 24.14 24.78 16.45
N THR A 256 23.00 24.90 17.11
CA THR A 256 21.91 23.96 16.91
C THR A 256 21.23 24.21 15.57
N ILE A 257 20.59 23.19 15.00
CA ILE A 257 19.80 23.33 13.77
C ILE A 257 18.74 24.45 13.94
N ALA A 258 18.07 24.52 15.09
CA ALA A 258 17.10 25.58 15.36
C ALA A 258 17.74 26.99 15.35
N ASP A 259 18.97 27.15 15.83
CA ASP A 259 19.66 28.44 15.82
C ASP A 259 20.04 28.87 14.40
N LEU A 260 20.35 27.93 13.51
CA LEU A 260 20.59 28.20 12.10
C LEU A 260 19.32 28.71 11.39
N TYR A 261 18.15 28.20 11.79
CA TYR A 261 16.85 28.66 11.27
C TYR A 261 16.38 30.01 11.86
N ARG A 262 16.89 30.42 13.02
CA ARG A 262 16.57 31.72 13.65
C ARG A 262 17.32 32.90 13.02
N LYS A 263 18.50 32.67 12.46
CA LYS A 263 19.32 33.70 11.78
C LYS A 263 18.63 34.19 10.51
#